data_AF-A0A3N0ABV9-F1
#
_entry.id   AF-A0A3N0ABV9-F1
#
_cell.length_a   1.000
_cell.length_b   1.000
_cell.length_c   1.000
_cell.angle_alpha   90.00
_cell.angle_beta   90.00
_cell.angle_gamma   90.00
#
_symmetry.space_group_name_H-M   'P 1'
#
loop_
_entity.id
_entity.type
_entity.pdbx_description
1 polymer ?
#
loop_
_entity_poly.entity_id
_entity_poly.type
_entity_poly.pdbx_seq_one_letter_code
_entity_poly.pdbx_strand_id
1 'polypeptide(L)' 'MVKRKADRDHVEVAHLSGPEGIRAAFEVLRAPGAEVPLAVAAEEVPRICWTCQKCAAENEGDSETCWNCGAARWR' A
#
# COMPACT_ATOMS: atom_id res chain seq x y z
N MET A 1 33.29 -22.22 -39.45
CA MET A 1 32.30 -21.40 -38.71
C MET A 1 32.23 -21.90 -37.26
N VAL A 2 32.80 -21.15 -36.32
CA VAL A 2 32.73 -21.49 -34.89
C VAL A 2 31.42 -20.94 -34.35
N LYS A 3 30.47 -21.81 -34.00
CA LYS A 3 29.25 -21.43 -33.28
C LYS A 3 29.63 -21.06 -31.85
N ARG A 4 29.73 -19.77 -31.56
CA ARG A 4 29.78 -19.29 -30.17
C ARG A 4 28.36 -19.33 -29.61
N LYS A 5 28.12 -20.14 -28.58
CA LYS A 5 26.90 -20.06 -27.77
C LYS A 5 26.91 -18.69 -27.09
N ALA A 6 25.80 -17.97 -27.20
CA ALA A 6 25.61 -16.74 -26.46
C ALA A 6 25.74 -17.06 -24.97
N ASP A 7 26.69 -16.41 -24.31
CA ASP A 7 26.81 -16.47 -22.87
C ASP A 7 25.53 -15.86 -22.29
N ARG A 8 24.89 -16.61 -21.41
CA ARG A 8 23.56 -16.27 -20.92
C ARG A 8 23.80 -15.47 -19.65
N ASP A 9 23.77 -14.15 -19.77
CA ASP A 9 24.05 -13.17 -18.71
C ASP A 9 23.57 -13.66 -17.33
N HIS A 10 24.51 -14.17 -16.54
CA HIS A 10 24.23 -14.60 -15.18
C HIS A 10 24.36 -13.39 -14.27
N VAL A 11 23.24 -12.96 -13.69
CA VAL A 11 23.23 -11.89 -12.70
C VAL A 11 23.28 -12.52 -11.31
N GLU A 12 24.36 -12.28 -10.59
CA GLU A 12 24.47 -12.63 -9.18
C GLU A 12 23.83 -11.53 -8.33
N VAL A 13 22.89 -11.92 -7.46
CA VAL A 13 22.17 -11.00 -6.57
C VAL A 13 22.65 -11.21 -5.14
N ALA A 14 23.28 -10.19 -4.56
CA ALA A 14 23.70 -10.21 -3.16
C ALA A 14 22.52 -9.85 -2.24
N HIS A 15 22.18 -10.73 -1.30
CA HIS A 15 21.16 -10.48 -0.28
C HIS A 15 21.80 -9.83 0.96
N LEU A 16 21.94 -8.51 0.93
CA LEU A 16 22.43 -7.77 2.09
C LEU A 16 21.29 -7.55 3.10
N SER A 17 21.54 -7.84 4.37
CA SER A 17 20.61 -7.61 5.47
C SER A 17 21.31 -6.89 6.63
N GLY A 18 20.55 -6.46 7.64
CA GLY A 18 21.11 -5.79 8.81
C GLY A 18 21.69 -4.39 8.51
N PRO A 19 22.54 -3.87 9.41
CA PRO A 19 23.11 -2.52 9.30
C PRO A 19 23.89 -2.27 8.00
N GLU A 20 24.58 -3.28 7.49
CA GLU A 20 25.35 -3.22 6.26
C GLU A 20 24.44 -3.07 5.04
N GLY A 21 23.36 -3.85 4.97
CA GLY A 21 22.35 -3.73 3.92
C GLY A 21 21.63 -2.38 3.94
N ILE A 22 21.32 -1.87 5.14
CA ILE A 22 20.73 -0.52 5.31
C ILE A 22 21.70 0.54 4.77
N ARG A 23 22.98 0.47 5.13
CA ARG A 23 24.00 1.44 4.68
C ARG A 23 24.13 1.43 3.15
N ALA A 24 24.20 0.25 2.55
CA ALA A 24 24.25 0.09 1.10
C ALA A 24 23.00 0.68 0.41
N ALA A 25 21.80 0.45 0.97
CA ALA A 25 20.57 1.05 0.45
C ALA A 25 20.62 2.59 0.50
N PHE A 26 21.08 3.18 1.62
CA PHE A 26 21.20 4.63 1.73
C PHE A 26 22.21 5.24 0.75
N GLU A 27 23.31 4.55 0.45
CA GLU A 27 24.27 5.00 -0.56
C GLU A 27 23.63 5.06 -1.96
N VAL A 28 22.84 4.05 -2.32
CA VAL A 28 22.06 4.05 -3.58
C VAL A 28 21.07 5.22 -3.60
N LEU A 29 20.33 5.45 -2.51
CA LEU A 29 19.35 6.53 -2.43
C LEU A 29 19.95 7.94 -2.45
N ARG A 30 21.25 8.09 -2.14
CA ARG A 30 21.95 9.39 -2.24
C ARG A 30 22.30 9.79 -3.67
N ALA A 31 22.23 8.86 -4.62
CA ALA A 31 22.53 9.16 -6.01
C ALA A 31 21.51 10.17 -6.59
N PRO A 32 21.96 11.19 -7.34
CA PRO A 32 21.04 12.11 -8.02
C PRO A 32 20.11 11.34 -8.95
N GLY A 33 18.80 11.52 -8.79
CA GLY A 33 17.79 10.84 -9.61
C GLY A 33 17.45 9.41 -9.17
N ALA A 34 17.88 8.98 -7.97
CA ALA A 34 17.43 7.73 -7.39
C ALA A 34 15.89 7.73 -7.23
N GLU A 35 15.22 6.78 -7.90
CA GLU A 35 13.80 6.56 -7.74
C GLU A 35 13.57 5.82 -6.41
N VAL A 36 12.91 6.50 -5.46
CA VAL A 36 12.45 5.87 -4.23
C VAL A 36 11.03 5.37 -4.48
N PRO A 37 10.78 4.05 -4.44
CA PRO A 37 9.41 3.54 -4.42
C PRO A 37 8.81 3.87 -3.05
N LEU A 38 8.36 5.10 -2.88
CA LEU A 38 7.56 5.52 -1.74
C LEU A 38 6.18 4.86 -1.92
N ALA A 39 5.93 3.81 -1.14
CA ALA A 39 4.58 3.37 -0.91
C ALA A 39 3.85 4.53 -0.22
N VAL A 40 3.06 5.28 -1.00
CA VAL A 40 2.17 6.30 -0.45
C VAL A 40 1.15 5.53 0.38
N ALA A 41 1.37 5.44 1.69
CA ALA A 41 0.35 4.95 2.59
C ALA A 41 -0.82 5.91 2.44
N ALA A 42 -1.94 5.43 1.88
CA ALA A 42 -3.16 6.21 1.85
C ALA A 42 -3.47 6.62 3.29
N GLU A 43 -3.62 7.91 3.56
CA GLU A 43 -4.15 8.36 4.85
C GLU A 43 -5.49 7.65 5.07
N GLU A 44 -5.58 6.83 6.12
CA GLU A 44 -6.86 6.29 6.56
C GLU A 44 -7.68 7.44 7.14
N VAL A 45 -8.48 8.10 6.29
CA VAL A 45 -9.48 9.05 6.73
C VAL A 45 -10.53 8.27 7.54
N PRO A 46 -10.76 8.60 8.83
CA PRO A 46 -11.76 7.91 9.63
C PRO A 46 -13.12 8.04 8.96
N ARG A 47 -13.73 6.92 8.58
CA ARG A 47 -15.09 6.93 8.05
C ARG A 47 -16.05 7.20 9.21
N ILE A 48 -16.83 8.26 9.08
CA ILE A 48 -17.95 8.49 10.00
C ILE A 48 -18.97 7.40 9.70
N CYS A 49 -19.35 6.60 10.69
CA CYS A 49 -20.38 5.57 10.57
C CYS A 49 -21.42 5.70 11.69
N TRP A 50 -22.63 5.20 11.47
CA TRP A 50 -23.66 5.08 12.50
C TRP A 50 -24.41 3.74 12.41
N THR A 51 -24.71 3.16 13.56
CA THR A 51 -25.46 1.90 13.66
C THR A 51 -26.96 2.18 13.70
N CYS A 52 -27.73 1.54 12.82
CA CYS A 52 -29.18 1.66 12.81
C CYS A 52 -29.80 0.98 14.03
N GLN A 53 -30.55 1.71 14.86
CA GLN A 53 -31.18 1.13 16.05
C GLN A 53 -32.32 0.15 15.72
N LYS A 54 -32.86 0.16 14.50
CA LYS A 54 -33.96 -0.75 14.09
C LYS A 54 -33.45 -2.12 13.65
N CYS A 55 -32.35 -2.17 12.89
CA CYS A 55 -31.88 -3.40 12.26
C CYS A 55 -30.39 -3.71 12.50
N ALA A 56 -29.70 -2.90 13.32
CA ALA A 56 -28.28 -3.01 13.65
C ALA A 56 -27.30 -2.91 12.47
N ALA A 57 -27.76 -2.59 11.24
CA ALA A 57 -26.87 -2.34 10.11
C ALA A 57 -26.00 -1.10 10.35
N GLU A 58 -24.73 -1.18 9.96
CA GLU A 58 -23.80 -0.05 9.95
C GLU A 58 -24.00 0.78 8.69
N ASN A 59 -24.13 2.10 8.83
CA ASN A 59 -24.40 3.03 7.73
C ASN A 59 -23.26 4.05 7.67
N GLU A 60 -22.83 4.39 6.46
CA GLU A 60 -21.77 5.37 6.26
C GLU A 60 -22.30 6.82 6.34
N GLY A 61 -21.44 7.70 6.84
CA GLY A 61 -21.51 9.14 6.76
C GLY A 61 -22.70 9.81 7.46
N ASP A 62 -23.27 10.76 6.74
CA ASP A 62 -24.35 11.65 7.13
C ASP A 62 -25.72 11.18 6.65
N SER A 63 -25.83 9.97 6.07
CA SER A 63 -27.10 9.44 5.59
C SER A 63 -28.18 9.52 6.68
N GLU A 64 -29.28 10.20 6.36
CA GLU A 64 -30.44 10.33 7.25
C GLU A 64 -31.34 9.09 7.22
N THR A 65 -31.07 8.12 6.33
CA THR A 65 -31.88 6.90 6.20
C THR A 65 -31.00 5.65 6.17
N CYS A 66 -31.48 4.58 6.81
CA CYS A 66 -30.76 3.32 6.84
C CYS A 66 -30.86 2.60 5.50
N TRP A 67 -29.72 2.24 4.92
CA TRP A 67 -29.69 1.56 3.62
C TRP A 67 -30.33 0.17 3.65
N ASN A 68 -30.30 -0.51 4.80
CA ASN A 68 -30.82 -1.87 4.93
C ASN A 68 -32.34 -1.92 5.16
N CYS A 69 -32.88 -1.02 6.00
CA CYS A 69 -34.28 -1.12 6.45
C CYS A 69 -35.13 0.14 6.18
N GLY A 70 -34.54 1.18 5.57
CA GLY A 70 -35.22 2.44 5.24
C GLY A 70 -35.60 3.30 6.44
N ALA A 71 -35.27 2.90 7.67
CA ALA A 71 -35.58 3.69 8.87
C ALA A 71 -34.77 4.99 8.90
N ALA A 72 -35.41 6.08 9.32
CA ALA A 72 -34.71 7.34 9.55
C ALA A 72 -33.64 7.20 10.65
N ARG A 73 -32.56 7.96 10.51
CA ARG A 73 -31.56 8.19 11.54
C ARG A 73 -32.24 8.97 12.67
N TRP A 74 -32.19 8.42 13.88
CA TRP A 74 -32.77 9.04 15.06
C TRP A 74 -32.13 10.42 15.26
N ARG A 75 -32.95 11.44 15.53
CA ARG A 75 -32.50 12.71 16.12
C ARG A 75 -32.56 12.61 17.64
#